data_AF-A0A8H6ALK0-F1
#
_entry.id   AF-A0A8H6ALK0-F1
#
_cell.length_a   1.000
_cell.length_b   1.000
_cell.length_c   1.000
_cell.angle_alpha   90.00
_cell.angle_beta   90.00
_cell.angle_gamma   90.00
#
_symmetry.space_group_name_H-M   'P 1'
#
loop_
_entity.id
_entity.type
_entity.pdbx_description
1 polymer ?
#
loop_
_entity_poly.entity_id
_entity_poly.type
_entity_poly.pdbx_seq_one_letter_code
_entity_poly.pdbx_strand_id
1 'polypeptide(L)' 'MSAIGFAIAKQLESGAVHINTVSVRDEPALPMGGMKKSGWGRFNTILSIEKFLVAKTVTWMIES' A
#
# COMPACT_ATOMS: atom_id res chain seq x y z
N MET A 1 -25.35 -0.40 0.70
CA MET A 1 -23.95 -0.88 0.52
C MET A 1 -23.97 -2.40 0.41
N SER A 2 -23.23 -3.01 -0.52
CA SER A 2 -23.24 -4.47 -0.75
C SER A 2 -22.48 -5.20 0.37
N ALA A 3 -23.19 -5.70 1.39
CA ALA A 3 -22.61 -6.47 2.49
C ALA A 3 -21.87 -7.73 1.99
N ILE A 4 -22.42 -8.38 0.95
CA ILE A 4 -21.83 -9.57 0.32
C ILE A 4 -20.51 -9.22 -0.38
N GLY A 5 -20.45 -8.09 -1.09
CA GLY A 5 -19.22 -7.66 -1.79
C GLY A 5 -18.05 -7.46 -0.84
N PHE A 6 -18.29 -6.86 0.33
CA PHE A 6 -17.26 -6.71 1.37
C PHE A 6 -16.85 -8.04 1.99
N ALA A 7 -17.80 -8.95 2.22
CA ALA A 7 -17.51 -10.28 2.75
C ALA A 7 -16.63 -11.11 1.81
N ILE A 8 -16.86 -11.01 0.49
CA ILE A 8 -16.02 -11.64 -0.52
C ILE A 8 -14.66 -10.94 -0.61
N ALA A 9 -14.62 -9.61 -0.67
CA ALA A 9 -13.36 -8.86 -0.75
C ALA A 9 -12.40 -9.19 0.40
N LYS A 10 -12.93 -9.40 1.61
CA LYS A 10 -12.13 -9.80 2.80
C LYS A 10 -11.48 -11.18 2.66
N GLN A 11 -12.05 -12.09 1.85
CA GLN A 11 -11.54 -13.44 1.64
C GLN A 11 -10.53 -13.52 0.49
N LEU A 12 -10.53 -12.54 -0.41
CA LEU A 12 -9.64 -12.53 -1.57
C LEU A 12 -8.21 -12.16 -1.15
N GLU A 13 -7.27 -13.03 -1.48
CA GLU A 13 -5.84 -12.74 -1.41
C GLU A 13 -5.43 -11.91 -2.63
N SER A 14 -5.80 -10.62 -2.61
CA SER A 14 -5.46 -9.62 -3.64
C SER A 14 -4.92 -8.34 -3.01
N GLY A 15 -4.07 -7.64 -3.74
CA GLY A 15 -3.57 -6.33 -3.31
C GLY A 15 -4.62 -5.23 -3.36
N ALA A 16 -5.58 -5.30 -4.27
CA ALA A 16 -6.72 -4.39 -4.36
C ALA A 16 -7.97 -5.13 -4.83
N VAL A 17 -9.14 -4.67 -4.38
CA VAL A 17 -10.45 -5.17 -4.82
C VAL A 17 -11.34 -3.96 -5.09
N HIS A 18 -11.87 -3.86 -6.30
CA HIS A 18 -12.83 -2.84 -6.65
C HIS A 18 -14.21 -3.47 -6.87
N ILE A 19 -15.16 -3.17 -5.98
CA ILE A 19 -16.51 -3.75 -6.03
C ILE A 19 -17.34 -2.95 -7.03
N ASN A 20 -18.03 -3.65 -7.95
CA ASN A 20 -18.89 -3.06 -8.98
C ASN A 20 -18.17 -2.06 -9.92
N THR A 21 -16.87 -2.21 -10.10
CA THR A 21 -16.11 -1.45 -11.11
C THR A 21 -14.95 -2.30 -11.65
N VAL A 22 -14.21 -1.75 -12.60
CA VAL A 22 -13.16 -2.48 -13.33
C VAL A 22 -11.90 -2.70 -12.49
N SER A 23 -11.14 -3.74 -12.83
CA SER A 23 -9.87 -4.05 -12.19
C SER A 23 -8.75 -3.05 -12.51
N VAL A 24 -8.82 -2.41 -13.69
CA VAL A 24 -7.85 -1.40 -14.14
C VAL A 24 -8.25 -0.04 -13.56
N ARG A 25 -7.92 0.17 -12.29
CA ARG A 25 -8.14 1.43 -11.58
C ARG A 25 -6.95 1.69 -10.68
N ASP A 26 -6.34 2.84 -10.85
CA ASP A 26 -5.25 3.33 -10.00
C ASP A 26 -5.58 4.76 -9.57
N GLU A 27 -5.41 5.02 -8.28
CA GLU A 27 -5.80 6.25 -7.61
C GLU A 27 -4.64 6.68 -6.71
N PRO A 28 -4.02 7.85 -6.94
CA PRO A 28 -2.84 8.28 -6.18
C PRO A 28 -3.04 8.38 -4.66
N ALA A 29 -4.29 8.52 -4.23
CA ALA A 29 -4.68 8.58 -2.83
C ALA A 29 -4.85 7.21 -2.16
N LEU A 30 -4.85 6.11 -2.93
CA LEU A 30 -5.03 4.75 -2.42
C LEU A 30 -3.76 3.91 -2.60
N PRO A 31 -3.43 3.06 -1.61
CA PRO A 31 -2.25 2.20 -1.71
C PRO A 31 -2.49 1.05 -2.69
N MET A 32 -1.65 0.95 -3.72
CA MET A 32 -1.71 -0.11 -4.73
C MET A 32 -0.51 -1.06 -4.59
N GLY A 33 -0.66 -2.32 -4.96
CA GLY A 33 0.43 -3.30 -4.86
C GLY A 33 -0.06 -4.72 -5.07
N GLY A 34 0.88 -5.67 -5.13
CA GLY A 34 0.59 -7.09 -5.33
C GLY A 34 0.66 -7.90 -4.03
N MET A 35 0.35 -9.18 -4.14
CA MET A 35 0.74 -10.19 -3.16
C MET A 35 1.07 -11.52 -3.86
N LYS A 36 1.72 -12.44 -3.15
CA LYS A 36 2.17 -13.74 -3.69
C LYS A 36 3.12 -13.55 -4.88
N LYS A 37 2.84 -14.20 -6.02
CA LYS A 37 3.64 -14.12 -7.25
C LYS A 37 3.56 -12.76 -7.93
N SER A 38 2.62 -11.89 -7.55
CA SER A 38 2.52 -10.52 -8.05
C SER A 38 3.51 -9.56 -7.37
N GLY A 39 4.36 -10.04 -6.47
CA GLY A 39 5.36 -9.24 -5.75
C GLY A 39 4.90 -8.80 -4.36
N TRP A 40 5.67 -7.87 -3.79
CA TRP A 40 5.49 -7.34 -2.44
C TRP A 40 5.68 -5.82 -2.42
N GLY A 41 5.19 -5.18 -1.36
CA GLY A 41 5.24 -3.72 -1.19
C GLY A 41 3.98 -3.00 -1.63
N ARG A 42 3.94 -1.69 -1.39
CA ARG A 42 2.84 -0.80 -1.76
C ARG A 42 3.39 0.47 -2.41
N PHE A 43 2.73 0.90 -3.46
CA PHE A 43 2.92 2.17 -4.15
C PHE A 43 1.76 3.11 -3.83
N ASN A 44 1.92 4.39 -4.17
CA ASN A 44 1.13 5.53 -3.71
C ASN A 44 1.16 5.76 -2.19
N THR A 45 0.58 6.89 -1.75
CA THR A 45 0.38 7.26 -0.34
C THR A 45 1.66 7.34 0.49
N ILE A 46 1.50 7.52 1.81
CA ILE A 46 2.59 7.45 2.80
C ILE A 46 3.32 6.11 2.78
N LEU A 47 2.65 5.01 2.38
CA LEU A 47 3.28 3.70 2.31
C LEU A 47 4.42 3.64 1.28
N SER A 48 4.37 4.47 0.23
CA SER A 48 5.48 4.59 -0.72
C SER A 48 6.64 5.39 -0.15
N ILE A 49 6.36 6.41 0.64
CA ILE A 49 7.39 7.28 1.22
C ILE A 49 8.34 6.45 2.09
N GLU A 50 7.80 5.51 2.87
CA GLU A 50 8.59 4.55 3.65
C GLU A 50 9.47 3.61 2.79
N LYS A 51 9.14 3.43 1.50
CA LYS A 51 9.90 2.57 0.57
C LYS A 51 10.93 3.33 -0.24
N PHE A 52 10.72 4.62 -0.50
CA PHE A 52 11.59 5.43 -1.35
C PHE A 52 12.49 6.40 -0.58
N LEU A 53 12.27 6.58 0.72
CA LEU A 53 13.16 7.37 1.57
C LEU A 53 14.08 6.47 2.41
N VAL A 54 15.24 7.01 2.75
CA VAL A 54 16.23 6.36 3.61
C VAL A 54 16.41 7.19 4.87
N ALA A 55 16.31 6.54 6.03
CA ALA A 55 16.59 7.20 7.30
C ALA A 55 18.08 7.55 7.40
N LYS A 56 18.38 8.80 7.76
CA LYS A 56 19.74 9.26 8.06
C LYS A 56 19.79 9.80 9.48
N THR A 57 20.59 9.17 10.32
CA THR A 57 20.84 9.62 11.69
C THR A 57 22.12 10.43 11.74
N VAL A 58 22.09 11.58 12.44
CA VAL A 58 23.25 12.43 12.66
C VAL A 58 23.37 12.71 14.15
N THR A 59 24.55 12.47 14.71
CA THR A 59 24.88 12.72 16.12
C THR A 59 26.18 13.52 16.19
N TRP A 60 26.30 14.42 17.17
CA TRP A 60 27.55 15.11 17.46
C TRP A 60 27.77 15.20 18.97
N MET A 61 29.03 15.27 19.39
CA MET A 61 29.44 15.45 20.79
C MET A 61 29.96 16.87 20.98
N ILE A 62 29.63 17.51 22.10
CA ILE A 62 30.18 18.81 22.50
C ILE A 62 31.27 18.54 23.54
N GLU A 63 32.48 19.04 23.31
CA GLU A 63 33.55 19.06 24.34
C GLU A 63 33.36 20.26 25.28
N SER A 64 33.57 20.01 26.58
CA SER A 64 33.60 21.02 27.65
C SER A 64 35.01 21.57 27.85
#